data_AF-A0A2M6ZNI3-F1
#
_entry.id   AF-A0A2M6ZNI3-F1
#
_cell.length_a   1.000
_cell.length_b   1.000
_cell.length_c   1.000
_cell.angle_alpha   90.00
_cell.angle_beta   90.00
_cell.angle_gamma   90.00
#
_symmetry.space_group_name_H-M   'P 1'
#
loop_
_entity.id
_entity.type
_entity.pdbx_description
1 polymer ?
#
loop_
_entity_poly.entity_id
_entity_poly.type
_entity_poly.pdbx_seq_one_letter_code
_entity_poly.pdbx_strand_id
1 'polypeptide(L)'
;MIVKQKSKTLWLESLTVGGILFLVLRNGIARYEVFFDEHKATPGALRLAAIVAKILPVQFYPASLCLNQKDEKGLSLEYYRADNHCAVVGMFCENELSGDPAWLQEMTKCFISSQLTDRVTFVTLVLHRIRGAESSEHLIYLSGHYLNFLLQDFFKPQIKVKSLPSITAFLRLVATPFALIVRAGRQQLFQAGVKGNIRENPAIPAVWIELAPKSGVWKQL
;
A
#
# COMPACT_ATOMS: atom_id res chain seq x y z
N MET A 1 3.48 14.07 -38.36
CA MET A 1 4.26 13.66 -37.18
C MET A 1 3.40 12.71 -36.36
N ILE A 2 3.63 11.39 -36.42
CA ILE A 2 2.88 10.44 -35.60
C ILE A 2 3.49 10.49 -34.20
N VAL A 3 2.79 11.09 -33.25
CA VAL A 3 3.17 11.02 -31.83
C VAL A 3 3.07 9.54 -31.45
N LYS A 4 4.21 8.83 -31.39
CA LYS A 4 4.28 7.49 -30.80
C LYS A 4 3.81 7.63 -29.35
N GLN A 5 2.55 7.27 -29.10
CA GLN A 5 1.98 7.26 -27.77
C GLN A 5 2.83 6.27 -26.95
N LYS A 6 3.62 6.78 -25.99
CA LYS A 6 4.43 5.92 -25.12
C LYS A 6 3.49 4.92 -24.45
N SER A 7 3.83 3.64 -24.52
CA SER A 7 3.10 2.61 -23.79
C SER A 7 3.09 3.00 -22.31
N LYS A 8 1.91 2.94 -21.70
CA LYS A 8 1.74 3.26 -20.27
C LYS A 8 1.55 1.95 -19.53
N THR A 9 2.38 1.75 -18.53
CA THR A 9 2.40 0.54 -17.72
C THR A 9 1.75 0.85 -16.38
N LEU A 10 0.67 0.16 -16.06
CA LEU A 10 -0.10 0.33 -14.84
C LEU A 10 0.24 -0.81 -13.87
N TRP A 11 0.60 -0.48 -12.65
CA TRP A 11 0.85 -1.45 -11.58
C TRP A 11 -0.26 -1.36 -10.55
N LEU A 12 -1.04 -2.42 -10.35
CA LEU A 12 -2.16 -2.47 -9.41
C LEU A 12 -1.77 -3.28 -8.18
N GLU A 13 -1.95 -2.71 -6.99
CA GLU A 13 -1.73 -3.43 -5.73
C GLU A 13 -2.68 -4.62 -5.58
N SER A 14 -3.92 -4.50 -6.05
CA SER A 14 -4.91 -5.57 -5.98
C SER A 14 -5.83 -5.52 -7.20
N LEU A 15 -6.08 -6.68 -7.82
CA LEU A 15 -7.00 -6.79 -8.93
C LEU A 15 -8.43 -7.05 -8.42
N THR A 16 -9.24 -6.00 -8.45
CA THR A 16 -10.66 -6.02 -8.04
C THR A 16 -11.57 -5.61 -9.20
N VAL A 17 -12.82 -6.06 -9.16
CA VAL A 17 -13.85 -5.70 -10.15
C VAL A 17 -14.01 -4.18 -10.24
N GLY A 18 -14.14 -3.50 -9.09
CA GLY A 18 -14.24 -2.04 -9.05
C GLY A 18 -13.01 -1.32 -9.60
N GLY A 19 -11.80 -1.86 -9.34
CA GLY A 19 -10.56 -1.34 -9.91
C GLY A 19 -10.52 -1.45 -11.43
N ILE A 20 -10.94 -2.58 -11.99
CA ILE A 20 -11.01 -2.78 -13.45
C ILE A 20 -12.01 -1.80 -14.08
N LEU A 21 -13.22 -1.69 -13.52
CA LEU A 21 -14.24 -0.76 -14.02
C LEU A 21 -13.75 0.69 -13.99
N PHE A 22 -13.11 1.10 -12.90
CA PHE A 22 -12.52 2.43 -12.78
C PHE A 22 -11.45 2.69 -13.84
N LEU A 23 -10.57 1.72 -14.11
CA LEU A 23 -9.53 1.85 -15.14
C LEU A 23 -10.13 1.97 -16.54
N VAL A 24 -11.14 1.16 -16.86
CA VAL A 24 -11.86 1.21 -18.13
C VAL A 24 -12.53 2.57 -18.33
N LEU A 25 -13.25 3.05 -17.31
CA LEU A 25 -13.95 4.36 -17.37
C LEU A 25 -12.97 5.54 -17.45
N ARG A 26 -11.88 5.51 -16.68
CA ARG A 26 -10.94 6.64 -16.59
C ARG A 26 -10.02 6.74 -17.80
N ASN A 27 -9.60 5.61 -18.34
CA ASN A 27 -8.53 5.57 -19.33
C ASN A 27 -9.03 5.25 -20.75
N GLY A 28 -10.29 4.86 -20.92
CA GLY A 28 -10.92 4.64 -22.23
C GLY A 28 -10.26 3.51 -23.04
N ILE A 29 -10.14 3.72 -24.36
CA ILE A 29 -9.60 2.77 -25.34
C ILE A 29 -8.07 2.89 -25.49
N ALA A 30 -7.38 3.62 -24.61
CA ALA A 30 -5.92 3.70 -24.71
C ALA A 30 -5.28 2.34 -24.43
N ARG A 31 -4.16 2.06 -25.11
CA ARG A 31 -3.43 0.80 -24.96
C ARG A 31 -2.64 0.81 -23.65
N TYR A 32 -3.00 -0.07 -22.72
CA TYR A 32 -2.32 -0.22 -21.43
C TYR A 32 -1.87 -1.65 -21.20
N GLU A 33 -0.71 -1.76 -20.57
CA GLU A 33 -0.24 -2.99 -19.94
C GLU A 33 -0.48 -2.86 -18.44
N VAL A 34 -1.29 -3.75 -17.89
CA VAL A 34 -1.73 -3.72 -16.49
C VAL A 34 -1.10 -4.88 -15.75
N PHE A 35 -0.08 -4.61 -14.97
CA PHE A 35 0.52 -5.55 -14.05
C PHE A 35 -0.20 -5.51 -12.70
N PHE A 36 -0.45 -6.66 -12.10
CA PHE A 36 -1.09 -6.75 -10.77
C PHE A 36 -0.40 -7.78 -9.89
N ASP A 37 -0.42 -7.59 -8.58
CA ASP A 37 0.06 -8.60 -7.63
C ASP A 37 -0.80 -9.86 -7.75
N GLU A 38 -0.18 -10.96 -8.21
CA GLU A 38 -0.82 -12.25 -8.45
C GLU A 38 -1.55 -12.77 -7.22
N HIS A 39 -1.05 -12.46 -6.02
CA HIS A 39 -1.61 -12.93 -4.74
C HIS A 39 -2.77 -12.07 -4.24
N LYS A 40 -3.01 -10.91 -4.85
CA LYS A 40 -4.09 -9.96 -4.50
C LYS A 40 -5.12 -9.83 -5.61
N ALA A 41 -5.40 -10.92 -6.34
CA ALA A 41 -6.42 -10.98 -7.36
C ALA A 41 -7.65 -11.77 -6.90
N THR A 42 -8.84 -11.19 -7.07
CA THR A 42 -10.10 -11.90 -6.80
C THR A 42 -10.54 -12.74 -8.02
N PRO A 43 -11.14 -13.93 -7.84
CA PRO A 43 -11.57 -14.77 -8.96
C PRO A 43 -12.54 -14.06 -9.92
N GLY A 44 -13.45 -13.23 -9.38
CA GLY A 44 -14.37 -12.42 -10.20
C GLY A 44 -13.64 -11.36 -11.02
N ALA A 45 -12.60 -10.73 -10.47
CA ALA A 45 -11.81 -9.75 -11.21
C ALA A 45 -10.97 -10.39 -12.32
N LEU A 46 -10.43 -11.61 -12.12
CA LEU A 46 -9.73 -12.34 -13.17
C LEU A 46 -10.64 -12.64 -14.37
N ARG A 47 -11.88 -13.08 -14.10
CA ARG A 47 -12.88 -13.31 -15.15
C ARG A 47 -13.22 -12.03 -15.91
N LEU A 48 -13.45 -10.94 -15.17
CA LEU A 48 -13.73 -9.64 -15.80
C LEU A 48 -12.55 -9.13 -16.62
N ALA A 49 -11.32 -9.25 -16.11
CA ALA A 49 -10.11 -8.86 -16.83
C ALA A 49 -9.97 -9.61 -18.16
N ALA A 50 -10.27 -10.91 -18.18
CA ALA A 50 -10.25 -11.72 -19.40
C ALA A 50 -11.31 -11.28 -20.43
N ILE A 51 -12.50 -10.85 -19.97
CA ILE A 51 -13.55 -10.30 -20.85
C ILE A 51 -13.10 -8.94 -21.40
N VAL A 52 -12.61 -8.06 -20.52
CA VAL A 52 -12.16 -6.71 -20.89
C VAL A 52 -11.03 -6.76 -21.90
N ALA A 53 -10.04 -7.66 -21.72
CA ALA A 53 -8.92 -7.82 -22.62
C ALA A 53 -9.31 -8.31 -24.04
N LYS A 54 -10.50 -8.91 -24.21
CA LYS A 54 -11.02 -9.29 -25.53
C LYS A 54 -11.69 -8.13 -26.26
N ILE A 55 -12.24 -7.17 -25.52
CA ILE A 55 -13.07 -6.08 -26.06
C ILE A 55 -12.25 -4.79 -26.20
N LEU A 56 -11.30 -4.56 -25.30
CA LEU A 56 -10.47 -3.36 -25.24
C LEU A 56 -9.00 -3.70 -25.47
N PRO A 57 -8.19 -2.76 -25.99
CA PRO A 57 -6.76 -2.94 -26.19
C PRO A 57 -5.96 -2.84 -24.87
N VAL A 58 -6.44 -3.51 -23.82
CA VAL A 58 -5.82 -3.56 -22.48
C VAL A 58 -5.40 -4.99 -22.20
N GLN A 59 -4.15 -5.18 -21.80
CA GLN A 59 -3.61 -6.49 -21.44
C GLN A 59 -3.33 -6.53 -19.93
N PHE A 60 -3.73 -7.63 -19.29
CA PHE A 60 -3.54 -7.84 -17.86
C PHE A 60 -2.51 -8.94 -17.63
N TYR A 61 -1.50 -8.63 -16.83
CA TYR A 61 -0.37 -9.52 -16.54
C TYR A 61 -0.23 -9.73 -15.03
N PRO A 62 -0.23 -10.98 -14.55
CA PRO A 62 0.15 -11.25 -13.17
C PRO A 62 1.63 -10.94 -12.98
N ALA A 63 1.97 -10.27 -11.89
CA ALA A 63 3.33 -10.01 -11.46
C ALA A 63 3.58 -10.73 -10.14
N SER A 64 4.46 -11.74 -10.16
CA SER A 64 4.93 -12.39 -8.94
C SER A 64 5.96 -11.46 -8.26
N LEU A 65 5.48 -10.65 -7.33
CA LEU A 65 6.28 -9.71 -6.53
C LEU A 65 6.61 -10.35 -5.18
N CYS A 66 7.89 -10.43 -4.82
CA CYS A 66 8.31 -11.07 -3.57
C CYS A 66 9.54 -10.39 -2.94
N LEU A 67 9.55 -10.31 -1.60
CA LEU A 67 10.57 -9.59 -0.82
C LEU A 67 11.88 -10.38 -0.65
N ASN A 68 11.83 -11.69 -0.81
CA ASN A 68 12.99 -12.59 -0.70
C ASN A 68 13.95 -12.52 -1.91
N GLN A 69 13.82 -11.49 -2.75
CA GLN A 69 14.75 -11.21 -3.84
C GLN A 69 15.92 -10.36 -3.35
N LYS A 70 17.07 -10.50 -4.02
CA LYS A 70 18.24 -9.66 -3.84
C LYS A 70 18.39 -8.74 -5.05
N ASP A 71 18.92 -7.55 -4.82
CA ASP A 71 19.31 -6.66 -5.90
C ASP A 71 20.63 -7.08 -6.56
N GLU A 72 21.06 -6.33 -7.58
CA GLU A 72 22.31 -6.55 -8.30
C GLU A 72 23.55 -6.52 -7.39
N LYS A 73 23.46 -5.87 -6.23
CA LYS A 73 24.53 -5.78 -5.22
C LYS A 73 24.43 -6.86 -4.15
N GLY A 74 23.47 -7.78 -4.26
CA GLY A 74 23.24 -8.86 -3.31
C GLY A 74 22.49 -8.46 -2.04
N LEU A 75 21.98 -7.22 -1.96
CA LEU A 75 21.22 -6.71 -0.83
C LEU A 75 19.75 -7.16 -0.91
N SER A 76 19.20 -7.56 0.23
CA SER A 76 17.79 -7.98 0.32
C SER A 76 16.84 -6.80 0.07
N LEU A 77 15.79 -7.02 -0.73
CA LEU A 77 14.71 -6.04 -0.91
C LEU A 77 14.01 -5.66 0.40
N GLU A 78 14.13 -6.50 1.42
CA GLU A 78 13.60 -6.21 2.75
C GLU A 78 14.25 -4.98 3.40
N TYR A 79 15.54 -4.74 3.15
CA TYR A 79 16.21 -3.53 3.65
C TYR A 79 15.68 -2.28 2.96
N TYR A 80 15.55 -2.31 1.63
CA TYR A 80 14.94 -1.22 0.87
C TYR A 80 13.50 -0.94 1.31
N ARG A 81 12.74 -1.99 1.62
CA ARG A 81 11.38 -1.86 2.17
C ARG A 81 11.41 -1.15 3.51
N ALA A 82 12.27 -1.60 4.43
CA ALA A 82 12.39 -1.02 5.76
C ALA A 82 12.84 0.44 5.71
N ASP A 83 13.84 0.77 4.89
CA ASP A 83 14.35 2.13 4.73
C ASP A 83 13.29 3.07 4.15
N ASN A 84 12.63 2.67 3.06
CA ASN A 84 11.53 3.45 2.47
C ASN A 84 10.39 3.65 3.48
N HIS A 85 10.09 2.63 4.27
CA HIS A 85 9.01 2.67 5.26
C HIS A 85 9.36 3.66 6.39
N CYS A 86 10.55 3.53 6.97
CA CYS A 86 11.07 4.44 7.98
C CYS A 86 11.11 5.88 7.48
N ALA A 87 11.58 6.10 6.24
CA ALA A 87 11.68 7.44 5.66
C ALA A 87 10.31 8.09 5.43
N VAL A 88 9.32 7.36 4.92
CA VAL A 88 7.95 7.88 4.74
C VAL A 88 7.33 8.29 6.08
N VAL A 89 7.47 7.44 7.11
CA VAL A 89 6.88 7.73 8.42
C VAL A 89 7.65 8.85 9.14
N GLY A 90 8.98 8.86 9.02
CA GLY A 90 9.85 9.91 9.57
C GLY A 90 9.49 11.28 9.00
N MET A 91 9.37 11.39 7.68
CA MET A 91 8.94 12.62 7.00
C MET A 91 7.60 13.15 7.53
N PHE A 92 6.62 12.27 7.79
CA PHE A 92 5.35 12.69 8.38
C PHE A 92 5.53 13.23 9.82
N CYS A 93 6.28 12.51 10.65
CA CYS A 93 6.47 12.91 12.05
C CYS A 93 7.24 14.23 12.17
N GLU A 94 8.25 14.44 11.33
CA GLU A 94 9.02 15.70 11.29
C GLU A 94 8.16 16.89 10.86
N ASN A 95 7.29 16.70 9.87
CA ASN A 95 6.47 17.78 9.34
C ASN A 95 5.24 18.11 10.22
N GLU A 96 4.58 17.09 10.75
CA GLU A 96 3.26 17.23 11.38
C GLU A 96 3.29 17.09 12.91
N LEU A 97 4.33 16.49 13.49
CA LEU A 97 4.39 16.15 14.92
C LEU A 97 5.62 16.74 15.64
N SER A 98 6.40 17.63 15.01
CA SER A 98 7.67 18.15 15.56
C SER A 98 7.54 18.89 16.90
N GLY A 99 6.34 19.36 17.26
CA GLY A 99 6.04 20.01 18.55
C GLY A 99 5.37 19.12 19.59
N ASP A 100 5.04 17.87 19.24
CA ASP A 100 4.25 16.99 20.11
C ASP A 100 5.12 16.24 21.14
N PRO A 101 4.54 15.78 22.27
CA PRO A 101 5.25 14.93 23.21
C PRO A 101 5.79 13.65 22.55
N ALA A 102 7.01 13.23 22.94
CA ALA A 102 7.68 12.06 22.35
C ALA A 102 6.83 10.77 22.36
N TRP A 103 6.05 10.55 23.41
CA TRP A 103 5.16 9.38 23.49
C TRP A 103 4.05 9.40 22.43
N LEU A 104 3.53 10.58 22.09
CA LEU A 104 2.48 10.74 21.09
C LEU A 104 3.06 10.56 19.68
N GLN A 105 4.26 11.09 19.45
CA GLN A 105 5.01 10.88 18.20
C GLN A 105 5.23 9.38 17.95
N GLU A 106 5.73 8.64 18.96
CA GLU A 106 5.98 7.20 18.83
C GLU A 106 4.69 6.39 18.64
N MET A 107 3.62 6.70 19.38
CA MET A 107 2.33 6.04 19.18
C MET A 107 1.76 6.28 17.77
N THR A 108 1.86 7.51 17.27
CA THR A 108 1.39 7.88 15.93
C THR A 108 2.24 7.20 14.86
N LYS A 109 3.57 7.15 15.05
CA LYS A 109 4.51 6.43 14.20
C LYS A 109 4.18 4.95 14.12
N CYS A 110 3.94 4.28 15.25
CA CYS A 110 3.52 2.87 15.27
C CYS A 110 2.18 2.66 14.55
N PHE A 111 1.21 3.55 14.77
CA PHE A 111 -0.09 3.47 14.11
C PHE A 111 0.05 3.63 12.59
N ILE A 112 0.69 4.70 12.12
CA ILE A 112 0.89 4.96 10.68
C ILE A 112 1.71 3.84 10.03
N SER A 113 2.78 3.41 10.71
CA SER A 113 3.61 2.26 10.31
C SER A 113 2.74 1.05 9.99
N SER A 114 1.86 0.67 10.92
CA SER A 114 0.97 -0.49 10.77
C SER A 114 0.05 -0.43 9.56
N GLN A 115 -0.35 0.77 9.14
CA GLN A 115 -1.27 0.98 8.03
C GLN A 115 -0.55 1.10 6.68
N LEU A 116 0.73 1.48 6.68
CA LEU A 116 1.52 1.71 5.47
C LEU A 116 2.35 0.51 5.01
N THR A 117 2.68 -0.44 5.90
CA THR A 117 3.62 -1.54 5.61
C THR A 117 3.33 -2.25 4.29
N ASP A 118 2.10 -2.72 4.07
CA ASP A 118 1.72 -3.46 2.86
C ASP A 118 1.89 -2.64 1.56
N ARG A 119 1.64 -1.33 1.65
CA ARG A 119 1.66 -0.40 0.51
C ARG A 119 3.07 0.01 0.16
N VAL A 120 3.89 0.33 1.17
CA VAL A 120 5.32 0.59 0.98
C VAL A 120 5.98 -0.65 0.39
N THR A 121 5.64 -1.84 0.87
CA THR A 121 6.10 -3.12 0.32
C THR A 121 5.81 -3.22 -1.18
N PHE A 122 4.55 -2.99 -1.57
CA PHE A 122 4.18 -3.04 -2.99
C PHE A 122 4.96 -2.02 -3.83
N VAL A 123 5.05 -0.76 -3.39
CA VAL A 123 5.79 0.28 -4.12
C VAL A 123 7.27 -0.09 -4.26
N THR A 124 7.93 -0.55 -3.19
CA THR A 124 9.34 -0.98 -3.23
C THR A 124 9.57 -2.12 -4.22
N LEU A 125 8.70 -3.14 -4.22
CA LEU A 125 8.81 -4.28 -5.14
C LEU A 125 8.62 -3.85 -6.59
N VAL A 126 7.66 -2.97 -6.85
CA VAL A 126 7.40 -2.42 -8.19
C VAL A 126 8.58 -1.56 -8.65
N LEU A 127 9.12 -0.68 -7.80
CA LEU A 127 10.30 0.14 -8.12
C LEU A 127 11.51 -0.72 -8.47
N HIS A 128 11.75 -1.80 -7.71
CA HIS A 128 12.81 -2.74 -8.03
C HIS A 128 12.61 -3.38 -9.40
N ARG A 129 11.38 -3.78 -9.73
CA ARG A 129 11.07 -4.41 -11.03
C ARG A 129 11.15 -3.44 -12.22
N ILE A 130 10.96 -2.15 -11.98
CA ILE A 130 11.05 -1.10 -13.01
C ILE A 130 12.48 -0.61 -13.22
N ARG A 131 13.40 -0.78 -12.24
CA ARG A 131 14.84 -0.48 -12.41
C ARG A 131 15.39 -1.36 -13.57
N GLY A 132 15.37 -0.82 -14.79
CA GLY A 132 15.72 -1.53 -16.02
C GLY A 132 14.74 -1.32 -17.19
N ALA A 133 13.53 -0.80 -16.95
CA ALA A 133 12.50 -0.56 -17.96
C ALA A 133 12.33 0.95 -18.27
N GLU A 134 13.31 1.57 -18.93
CA GLU A 134 13.33 3.03 -19.17
C GLU A 134 12.33 3.51 -20.24
N SER A 135 11.74 2.60 -21.02
CA SER A 135 10.99 2.95 -22.24
C SER A 135 9.50 3.27 -22.03
N SER A 136 8.94 3.04 -20.84
CA SER A 136 7.49 3.20 -20.58
C SER A 136 7.18 4.12 -19.39
N GLU A 137 6.06 4.86 -19.45
CA GLU A 137 5.59 5.63 -18.29
C GLU A 137 4.91 4.66 -17.31
N HIS A 138 5.48 4.50 -16.12
CA HIS A 138 4.94 3.64 -15.07
C HIS A 138 4.04 4.42 -14.10
N LEU A 139 2.85 3.89 -13.83
CA LEU A 139 1.92 4.42 -12.85
C LEU A 139 1.59 3.34 -11.82
N ILE A 140 1.72 3.65 -10.54
CA ILE A 140 1.36 2.73 -9.45
C ILE A 140 -0.02 3.12 -8.92
N TYR A 141 -0.96 2.19 -8.91
CA TYR A 141 -2.28 2.34 -8.30
C TYR A 141 -2.37 1.49 -7.03
N LEU A 142 -2.45 2.18 -5.90
CA LEU A 142 -2.66 1.57 -4.59
C LEU A 142 -4.14 1.35 -4.32
N SER A 143 -4.43 0.31 -3.53
CA SER A 143 -5.76 0.11 -2.94
C SER A 143 -6.15 1.37 -2.15
N GLY A 144 -7.41 1.80 -2.29
CA GLY A 144 -7.82 3.07 -1.71
C GLY A 144 -7.62 3.10 -0.20
N HIS A 145 -6.81 4.03 0.27
CA HIS A 145 -6.49 4.23 1.68
C HIS A 145 -6.15 5.69 1.91
N TYR A 146 -6.57 6.24 3.05
CA TYR A 146 -6.40 7.65 3.33
C TYR A 146 -4.90 8.02 3.38
N LEU A 147 -4.05 7.21 4.03
CA LEU A 147 -2.60 7.45 4.08
C LEU A 147 -1.85 7.32 2.74
N ASN A 148 -2.52 6.99 1.63
CA ASN A 148 -1.86 6.95 0.32
C ASN A 148 -1.31 8.31 -0.12
N PHE A 149 -1.79 9.43 0.45
CA PHE A 149 -1.22 10.76 0.14
C PHE A 149 0.25 10.84 0.56
N LEU A 150 0.62 10.26 1.71
CA LEU A 150 2.02 10.23 2.19
C LEU A 150 2.95 9.56 1.18
N LEU A 151 2.49 8.46 0.58
CA LEU A 151 3.24 7.73 -0.44
C LEU A 151 3.28 8.47 -1.77
N GLN A 152 2.22 9.20 -2.11
CA GLN A 152 2.19 10.02 -3.32
C GLN A 152 3.23 11.13 -3.25
N ASP A 153 3.33 11.81 -2.12
CA ASP A 153 4.27 12.92 -1.94
C ASP A 153 5.72 12.42 -1.87
N PHE A 154 5.97 11.36 -1.10
CA PHE A 154 7.31 10.79 -0.94
C PHE A 154 7.91 10.26 -2.26
N PHE A 155 7.12 9.52 -3.05
CA PHE A 155 7.61 8.88 -4.28
C PHE A 155 7.45 9.73 -5.55
N LYS A 156 6.81 10.91 -5.48
CA LYS A 156 6.52 11.80 -6.62
C LYS A 156 7.71 12.04 -7.57
N PRO A 157 8.97 12.21 -7.10
CA PRO A 157 10.10 12.44 -7.98
C PRO A 157 10.49 11.21 -8.81
N GLN A 158 10.19 10.01 -8.31
CA GLN A 158 10.62 8.74 -8.92
C GLN A 158 9.50 8.12 -9.76
N ILE A 159 8.27 8.13 -9.25
CA ILE A 159 7.13 7.47 -9.89
C ILE A 159 5.80 8.13 -9.51
N LYS A 160 4.84 8.08 -10.43
CA LYS A 160 3.47 8.55 -10.15
C LYS A 160 2.70 7.46 -9.42
N VAL A 161 2.58 7.63 -8.11
CA VAL A 161 1.65 6.85 -7.28
C VAL A 161 0.25 7.50 -7.35
N LYS A 162 -0.79 6.68 -7.42
CA LYS A 162 -2.19 7.09 -7.43
C LYS A 162 -2.98 6.17 -6.50
N SER A 163 -4.06 6.69 -5.93
CA SER A 163 -4.99 5.89 -5.15
C SER A 163 -6.20 5.53 -6.00
N LEU A 164 -6.62 4.26 -5.97
CA LEU A 164 -7.97 3.90 -6.40
C LEU A 164 -8.99 4.49 -5.41
N PRO A 165 -10.18 4.91 -5.87
CA PRO A 165 -11.25 5.31 -4.97
C PRO A 165 -11.67 4.09 -4.14
N SER A 166 -11.73 4.25 -2.82
CA SER A 166 -12.28 3.22 -1.93
C SER A 166 -13.29 3.88 -1.00
N ILE A 167 -14.57 3.74 -1.36
CA ILE A 167 -15.70 4.13 -0.51
C ILE A 167 -15.59 3.40 0.84
N THR A 168 -15.15 2.13 0.82
CA THR A 168 -14.94 1.33 2.03
C THR A 168 -13.82 1.88 2.93
N ALA A 169 -12.75 2.44 2.37
CA ALA A 169 -11.69 3.06 3.16
C ALA A 169 -12.14 4.39 3.79
N PHE A 170 -12.93 5.18 3.08
CA PHE A 170 -13.55 6.38 3.65
C PHE A 170 -14.55 6.03 4.77
N LEU A 171 -15.42 5.04 4.53
CA LEU A 171 -16.34 4.53 5.54
C LEU A 171 -15.60 3.97 6.76
N ARG A 172 -14.49 3.24 6.57
CA ARG A 172 -13.63 2.81 7.68
C ARG A 172 -13.02 3.99 8.42
N LEU A 173 -12.51 5.00 7.73
CA LEU A 173 -11.95 6.20 8.37
C LEU A 173 -12.99 6.89 9.25
N VAL A 174 -14.22 7.09 8.75
CA VAL A 174 -15.31 7.70 9.50
C VAL A 174 -15.74 6.80 10.66
N ALA A 175 -15.87 5.49 10.43
CA ALA A 175 -16.36 4.54 11.43
C ALA A 175 -15.32 4.17 12.50
N THR A 176 -14.02 4.27 12.22
CA THR A 176 -12.95 3.83 13.14
C THR A 176 -12.95 4.62 14.46
N PRO A 177 -13.03 5.97 14.46
CA PRO A 177 -13.20 6.75 15.68
C PRO A 177 -14.43 6.31 16.49
N PHE A 178 -15.58 6.12 15.85
CA PHE A 178 -16.79 5.66 16.55
C PHE A 178 -16.64 4.24 17.12
N ALA A 179 -16.04 3.32 16.36
CA ALA A 179 -15.76 1.97 16.83
C ALA A 179 -14.79 1.96 18.01
N LEU A 180 -13.78 2.84 18.01
CA LEU A 180 -12.86 3.04 19.12
C LEU A 180 -13.56 3.64 20.34
N ILE A 181 -14.45 4.62 20.15
CA ILE A 181 -15.27 5.21 21.24
C ILE A 181 -16.19 4.16 21.86
N VAL A 182 -16.91 3.38 21.03
CA VAL A 182 -17.77 2.28 21.52
C VAL A 182 -16.95 1.24 22.28
N ARG A 183 -15.76 0.90 21.76
CA ARG A 183 -14.85 -0.06 22.42
C ARG A 183 -14.28 0.50 23.73
N ALA A 184 -13.92 1.78 23.77
CA ALA A 184 -13.42 2.47 24.96
C ALA A 184 -14.52 2.60 26.02
N GLY A 185 -15.73 2.98 25.63
CA GLY A 185 -16.90 3.02 26.51
C GLY A 185 -17.24 1.64 27.07
N ARG A 186 -17.15 0.59 26.23
CA ARG A 186 -17.27 -0.80 26.71
C ARG A 186 -16.15 -1.14 27.70
N GLN A 187 -14.90 -0.77 27.44
CA GLN A 187 -13.80 -1.03 28.38
C GLN A 187 -13.97 -0.28 29.71
N GLN A 188 -14.47 0.97 29.70
CA GLN A 188 -14.81 1.72 30.90
C GLN A 188 -15.96 1.09 31.69
N LEU A 189 -17.04 0.69 31.01
CA LEU A 189 -18.22 0.07 31.63
C LEU A 189 -17.91 -1.30 32.25
N PHE A 190 -17.02 -2.07 31.63
CA PHE A 190 -16.67 -3.42 32.08
C PHE A 190 -15.36 -3.47 32.88
N GLN A 191 -14.78 -2.33 33.27
CA GLN A 191 -13.47 -2.21 33.94
C GLN A 191 -12.38 -3.11 33.35
N ALA A 192 -12.41 -3.31 32.03
CA ALA A 192 -11.40 -4.10 31.35
C ALA A 192 -10.22 -3.17 31.08
N GLY A 193 -9.33 -3.05 32.08
CA GLY A 193 -8.08 -2.31 31.92
C GLY A 193 -7.36 -2.73 30.64
N VAL A 194 -6.77 -1.76 29.94
CA VAL A 194 -5.95 -2.03 28.74
C VAL A 194 -4.78 -2.91 29.16
N LYS A 195 -4.91 -4.23 28.96
CA LYS A 195 -3.81 -5.16 29.16
C LYS A 195 -2.82 -4.96 28.02
N GLY A 196 -1.75 -4.22 28.28
CA GLY A 196 -0.57 -4.25 27.41
C GLY A 196 -0.07 -5.69 27.28
N ASN A 197 0.43 -6.04 26.10
CA ASN A 197 0.99 -7.38 25.85
C ASN A 197 2.32 -7.61 26.62
N ILE A 198 2.92 -6.54 27.15
CA ILE A 198 4.12 -6.57 27.97
C ILE A 198 3.73 -6.16 29.40
N ARG A 199 3.79 -7.11 30.34
CA ARG A 199 3.36 -6.91 31.73
C ARG A 199 4.47 -6.42 32.66
N GLU A 200 5.69 -6.26 32.16
CA GLU A 200 6.88 -6.17 33.00
C GLU A 200 7.19 -4.78 33.55
N ASN A 201 6.53 -3.70 33.09
CA ASN A 201 6.71 -2.39 33.71
C ASN A 201 5.53 -1.43 33.47
N PRO A 202 4.75 -1.05 34.49
CA PRO A 202 3.59 -0.16 34.33
C PRO A 202 3.95 1.30 34.01
N ALA A 203 5.23 1.68 34.09
CA ALA A 203 5.68 3.05 33.84
C ALA A 203 5.70 3.43 32.35
N ILE A 204 5.77 2.46 31.43
CA ILE A 204 5.79 2.73 29.98
C ILE A 204 5.00 1.63 29.27
N PRO A 205 3.72 1.86 28.89
CA PRO A 205 2.97 0.88 28.11
C PRO A 205 3.59 0.76 26.71
N ALA A 206 4.39 -0.28 26.50
CA ALA A 206 4.90 -0.64 25.18
C ALA A 206 3.84 -1.46 24.42
N VAL A 207 3.45 -0.98 23.23
CA VAL A 207 2.51 -1.66 22.33
C VAL A 207 3.31 -2.32 21.21
N TRP A 208 3.44 -3.64 21.27
CA TRP A 208 3.98 -4.45 20.17
C TRP A 208 2.85 -4.78 19.19
N ILE A 209 2.99 -4.35 17.93
CA ILE A 209 2.05 -4.65 16.85
C ILE A 209 2.71 -5.63 15.90
N GLU A 210 2.36 -6.91 16.00
CA GLU A 210 2.74 -7.90 14.98
C GLU A 210 1.87 -7.74 13.75
N LEU A 211 2.53 -7.55 12.60
CA LEU A 211 1.87 -7.45 11.32
C LEU A 211 2.10 -8.74 10.55
N ALA A 212 1.04 -9.52 10.34
CA ALA A 212 1.06 -10.59 9.36
C ALA A 212 1.20 -9.96 7.96
N PRO A 213 2.20 -10.34 7.14
CA PRO A 213 2.39 -9.76 5.82
C PRO A 213 1.20 -10.08 4.91
N LYS A 214 0.62 -9.07 4.26
CA LYS A 214 -0.47 -9.27 3.28
C LYS A 214 -0.03 -9.05 1.83
N SER A 215 1.16 -8.49 1.60
CA SER A 215 1.83 -8.38 0.31
C SER A 215 3.27 -8.89 0.42
N GLY A 216 3.81 -9.41 -0.69
CA GLY A 216 5.20 -9.88 -0.71
C GLY A 216 5.39 -11.08 0.22
N VAL A 217 4.72 -12.19 -0.10
CA VAL A 217 4.85 -13.44 0.65
C VAL A 217 6.33 -13.84 0.68
N TRP A 218 6.87 -14.15 1.86
CA TRP A 218 8.10 -14.93 1.98
C TRP A 218 7.81 -16.29 1.37
N LYS A 219 8.26 -16.53 0.11
CA LYS A 219 8.22 -17.91 -0.39
C LYS A 219 9.22 -18.71 0.44
N GLN A 220 8.73 -19.76 1.10
CA GLN A 220 9.60 -20.90 1.38
C GLN A 220 10.05 -21.42 0.02
N LEU A 221 11.36 -21.38 -0.22
CA LEU A 221 11.99 -22.02 -1.37
C LEU A 221 11.87 -23.53 -1.23
#